data_AF-A0A3M9XX16-F1
#
_entry.id   AF-A0A3M9XX16-F1
#
_cell.length_a   1.000
_cell.length_b   1.000
_cell.length_c   1.000
_cell.angle_alpha   90.00
_cell.angle_beta   90.00
_cell.angle_gamma   90.00
#
_symmetry.space_group_name_H-M   'P 1'
#
loop_
_entity.id
_entity.type
_entity.pdbx_description
1 polymer ?
#
loop_
_entity_poly.entity_id
_entity_poly.type
_entity_poly.pdbx_seq_one_letter_code
_entity_poly.pdbx_strand_id
1 'polypeptide(L)'
;MLDRALKKRSDIQSFLQKNLSEPDPHKRIPEDDVLTFEDWRLLVELREALEPLYRQTIRAHGWAKNGSHGALWELLVVPETLPEYLQLVGEVVNL
;
A
#
# COMPACT_ATOMS: atom_id res chain seq x y z
N MET A 1 3.86 3.15 3.62
CA MET A 1 4.76 1.97 3.39
C MET A 1 4.67 1.47 1.95
N LEU A 2 3.46 1.31 1.39
CA LEU A 2 3.25 0.89 0.00
C LEU A 2 3.94 1.80 -1.04
N ASP A 3 3.82 3.12 -0.93
CA ASP A 3 4.53 4.04 -1.84
C ASP A 3 6.05 3.86 -1.83
N ARG A 4 6.62 3.52 -0.67
CA ARG A 4 8.06 3.24 -0.54
C ARG A 4 8.43 1.93 -1.22
N ALA A 5 7.60 0.89 -1.06
CA ALA A 5 7.81 -0.39 -1.73
C ALA A 5 7.74 -0.24 -3.26
N LEU A 6 6.72 0.46 -3.77
CA LEU A 6 6.58 0.72 -5.21
C LEU A 6 7.75 1.54 -5.77
N LYS A 7 8.20 2.59 -5.06
CA LYS A 7 9.39 3.37 -5.44
C LYS A 7 10.69 2.54 -5.47
N LYS A 8 10.76 1.45 -4.71
CA LYS A 8 11.93 0.57 -4.64
C LYS A 8 11.86 -0.62 -5.59
N ARG A 9 10.79 -0.78 -6.37
CA ARG A 9 10.61 -1.91 -7.30
C ARG A 9 11.82 -2.12 -8.23
N SER A 10 12.33 -1.05 -8.85
CA SER A 10 13.50 -1.12 -9.75
C SER A 10 14.76 -1.57 -9.02
N ASP A 11 14.99 -1.05 -7.82
CA ASP A 11 16.15 -1.39 -6.99
C ASP A 11 16.08 -2.87 -6.56
N ILE A 12 14.89 -3.33 -6.16
CA ILE A 12 14.62 -4.72 -5.78
C ILE A 12 14.85 -5.65 -6.98
N GLN A 13 14.29 -5.33 -8.16
CA GLN A 13 14.51 -6.11 -9.38
C GLN A 13 16.00 -6.20 -9.76
N SER A 14 16.72 -5.09 -9.66
CA SER A 14 18.17 -5.05 -9.93
C SER A 14 18.96 -5.91 -8.93
N PHE A 15 18.53 -5.95 -7.67
CA PHE A 15 19.13 -6.80 -6.64
C PHE A 15 18.84 -8.28 -6.89
N LEU A 16 17.60 -8.64 -7.26
CA LEU A 16 17.22 -10.01 -7.60
C LEU A 16 18.01 -10.56 -8.79
N GLN A 17 18.21 -9.75 -9.83
CA GLN A 17 19.06 -10.14 -10.97
C GLN A 17 20.50 -10.47 -10.56
N LYS A 18 21.07 -9.71 -9.61
CA LYS A 18 22.40 -10.01 -9.06
C LYS A 18 22.37 -11.28 -8.21
N ASN A 19 21.29 -11.50 -7.46
CA ASN A 19 21.12 -12.69 -6.62
C ASN A 19 21.06 -13.98 -7.45
N LEU A 20 20.47 -13.97 -8.64
CA LEU A 20 20.46 -15.13 -9.55
C LEU A 20 21.87 -15.58 -9.96
N SER A 21 22.84 -14.66 -9.96
CA SER A 21 24.25 -14.94 -10.27
C SER A 21 25.05 -15.45 -9.06
N GLU A 22 24.46 -15.56 -7.87
CA GLU A 22 25.15 -16.09 -6.69
C GLU A 22 25.49 -17.58 -6.91
N PRO A 23 26.78 -17.97 -6.80
CA PRO A 23 27.20 -19.36 -7.05
C PRO A 23 26.65 -20.35 -6.03
N ASP A 24 26.41 -19.92 -4.78
CA ASP A 24 25.86 -20.77 -3.73
C ASP A 24 24.31 -20.70 -3.69
N PRO A 25 23.59 -21.77 -4.05
CA PRO A 25 22.12 -21.77 -4.05
C PRO A 25 21.53 -21.49 -2.66
N HIS A 26 22.24 -21.81 -1.57
CA HIS A 26 21.75 -21.55 -0.20
C HIS A 26 21.82 -20.07 0.19
N LYS A 27 22.56 -19.25 -0.56
CA LYS A 27 22.62 -17.79 -0.38
C LYS A 27 21.69 -17.04 -1.33
N ARG A 28 21.05 -17.76 -2.27
CA ARG A 28 20.01 -17.18 -3.12
C ARG A 28 18.75 -16.96 -2.30
N ILE A 29 17.98 -15.98 -2.73
CA ILE A 29 16.68 -15.69 -2.16
C ILE A 29 15.72 -16.81 -2.59
N PRO A 30 14.96 -17.40 -1.66
CA PRO A 30 13.92 -18.38 -1.99
C PRO A 30 12.94 -17.81 -3.01
N GLU A 31 12.40 -18.66 -3.88
CA GLU A 31 11.40 -18.24 -4.88
C GLU A 31 10.15 -17.66 -4.22
N ASP A 32 9.75 -18.20 -3.05
CA ASP A 32 8.60 -17.74 -2.26
C ASP A 32 8.75 -16.29 -1.75
N ASP A 33 9.99 -15.77 -1.66
CA ASP A 33 10.27 -14.40 -1.22
C ASP A 33 10.32 -13.41 -2.40
N VAL A 34 10.11 -13.89 -3.63
CA VAL A 34 10.13 -13.08 -4.85
C VAL A 34 8.71 -12.72 -5.27
N LEU A 35 8.39 -11.42 -5.18
CA LEU A 35 7.12 -10.89 -5.67
C LEU A 35 7.00 -11.05 -7.19
N THR A 36 5.93 -11.74 -7.61
CA THR A 36 5.52 -11.91 -9.00
C THR A 36 5.01 -10.61 -9.61
N PHE A 37 4.78 -10.59 -10.93
CA PHE A 37 4.19 -9.42 -11.58
C PHE A 37 2.80 -9.10 -11.02
N GLU A 38 2.01 -10.13 -10.77
CA GLU A 38 0.68 -10.09 -10.18
C GLU A 38 0.71 -9.50 -8.77
N ASP A 39 1.68 -9.90 -7.93
CA ASP A 39 1.85 -9.31 -6.59
C ASP A 39 2.15 -7.80 -6.67
N TRP A 40 3.03 -7.40 -7.59
CA TRP A 40 3.33 -5.98 -7.80
C TRP A 40 2.11 -5.20 -8.30
N ARG A 41 1.29 -5.81 -9.15
CA ARG A 41 0.03 -5.21 -9.61
C ARG A 41 -0.95 -5.04 -8.45
N LEU A 42 -1.13 -6.08 -7.63
CA LEU A 42 -2.00 -6.05 -6.46
C LEU A 42 -1.56 -4.97 -5.46
N LEU A 43 -0.25 -4.77 -5.27
CA LEU A 43 0.27 -3.69 -4.42
C LEU A 43 -0.09 -2.29 -4.94
N VAL A 44 -0.18 -2.10 -6.26
CA VAL A 44 -0.64 -0.84 -6.86
C VAL A 44 -2.13 -0.66 -6.64
N GLU A 45 -2.93 -1.69 -6.94
CA GLU A 45 -4.39 -1.66 -6.77
C GLU A 45 -4.77 -1.42 -5.31
N LEU A 46 -4.09 -2.09 -4.37
CA LEU A 46 -4.27 -1.88 -2.93
C LEU A 46 -3.88 -0.46 -2.51
N ARG A 47 -2.77 0.08 -3.03
CA ARG A 47 -2.33 1.45 -2.75
C ARG A 47 -3.36 2.48 -3.22
N GLU A 48 -3.98 2.26 -4.37
CA GLU A 48 -5.05 3.12 -4.91
C GLU A 48 -6.35 2.98 -4.12
N ALA A 49 -6.76 1.75 -3.79
CA ALA A 49 -7.96 1.47 -3.00
C ALA A 49 -7.89 2.06 -1.59
N LEU A 50 -6.69 2.09 -0.99
CA LEU A 50 -6.48 2.63 0.37
C LEU A 50 -6.28 4.15 0.41
N GLU A 51 -6.03 4.81 -0.72
CA GLU A 51 -5.79 6.27 -0.76
C GLU A 51 -6.97 7.10 -0.17
N PRO A 52 -8.25 6.82 -0.48
CA PRO A 52 -9.38 7.52 0.12
C PRO A 52 -9.44 7.32 1.65
N LEU A 53 -9.19 6.11 2.13
CA LEU A 53 -9.19 5.79 3.55
C LEU A 53 -8.04 6.49 4.28
N TYR A 54 -6.85 6.53 3.68
CA TYR A 54 -5.71 7.30 4.19
C TYR A 54 -6.07 8.80 4.33
N ARG A 55 -6.73 9.38 3.33
CA ARG A 55 -7.15 10.79 3.40
C ARG A 55 -8.20 11.04 4.48
N GLN A 56 -9.21 10.17 4.58
CA GLN A 56 -10.23 10.27 5.64
C GLN A 56 -9.62 10.13 7.04
N THR A 57 -8.75 9.14 7.23
CA THR A 57 -8.08 8.95 8.51
C THR A 57 -7.22 10.16 8.85
N ILE A 58 -6.39 10.68 7.94
CA ILE A 58 -5.60 11.90 8.22
C ILE A 58 -6.49 13.09 8.61
N ARG A 59 -7.67 13.26 7.98
CA ARG A 59 -8.67 14.28 8.38
C ARG A 59 -9.29 14.02 9.75
N ALA A 60 -9.32 12.77 10.22
CA ALA A 60 -9.86 12.39 11.52
C ALA A 60 -8.84 12.44 12.67
N HIS A 61 -7.53 12.47 12.38
CA HIS A 61 -6.46 12.37 13.40
C HIS A 61 -6.31 13.59 14.33
N GLY A 62 -7.19 14.59 14.24
CA GLY A 62 -7.32 15.66 15.23
C GLY A 62 -6.14 16.65 15.32
N TRP A 63 -5.18 16.58 14.39
CA TRP A 63 -3.99 17.43 14.39
C TRP A 63 -3.91 18.28 13.12
N ALA A 64 -4.74 19.33 13.09
CA ALA A 64 -4.79 20.30 12.01
C ALA A 64 -3.51 21.14 11.97
N LYS A 65 -2.47 20.61 11.31
CA LYS A 65 -1.18 21.32 11.16
C LYS A 65 -1.33 22.68 10.45
N ASN A 66 -2.34 22.83 9.58
CA ASN A 66 -2.56 24.04 8.76
C ASN A 66 -4.02 24.56 8.81
N GLY A 67 -4.81 24.28 9.85
CA GLY A 67 -6.20 24.77 9.96
C GLY A 67 -7.21 24.13 8.99
N SER A 68 -6.80 23.08 8.26
CA SER A 68 -7.65 22.16 7.50
C SER A 68 -7.11 20.73 7.73
N HIS A 69 -7.98 19.71 7.68
CA HIS A 69 -7.71 18.33 8.10
C HIS A 69 -7.61 18.20 9.63
N GLY A 70 -8.63 17.63 10.28
CA GLY A 70 -8.63 17.42 11.74
C GLY A 70 -9.73 18.15 12.50
N ALA A 71 -10.60 18.89 11.80
CA ALA A 71 -11.72 19.58 12.44
C ALA A 71 -12.86 18.60 12.73
N LEU A 72 -13.43 18.66 13.93
CA LEU A 72 -14.53 17.79 14.38
C LEU A 72 -15.73 17.80 13.41
N TRP A 73 -15.95 18.91 12.70
CA TRP A 73 -17.02 19.07 11.71
C TRP A 73 -16.75 18.33 10.40
N GLU A 74 -15.48 18.07 10.04
CA GLU A 74 -15.14 17.19 8.90
C GLU A 74 -15.50 15.73 9.22
N LEU A 75 -15.39 15.33 10.49
CA LEU A 75 -15.77 14.00 10.98
C LEU A 75 -17.28 13.78 11.00
N LEU A 76 -18.09 14.82 11.25
CA LEU A 76 -19.55 14.73 11.29
C LEU A 76 -20.20 14.48 9.92
N VAL A 77 -19.46 14.72 8.81
CA VAL A 77 -19.94 14.50 7.42
C VAL A 77 -19.49 13.15 6.85
N VAL A 78 -18.53 12.46 7.50
CA VAL A 78 -17.92 11.21 7.01
C VAL A 78 -18.71 9.89 7.24
N PRO A 79 -19.67 9.74 8.18
CA PRO A 79 -20.08 8.41 8.64
C PRO A 79 -20.80 7.52 7.62
N GLU A 80 -21.29 8.04 6.49
CA GLU A 80 -21.99 7.24 5.48
C GLU A 80 -21.06 6.43 4.56
N THR A 81 -19.80 6.85 4.36
CA THR A 81 -18.96 6.29 3.27
C THR A 81 -17.95 5.22 3.70
N LEU A 82 -17.67 5.10 4.99
CA LEU A 82 -16.64 4.18 5.51
C LEU A 82 -16.92 2.69 5.23
N PRO A 83 -18.17 2.18 5.37
CA PRO A 83 -18.48 0.78 5.07
C PRO A 83 -18.23 0.39 3.61
N GLU A 84 -18.50 1.31 2.68
CA GLU A 84 -18.34 1.10 1.23
C GLU A 84 -16.86 1.02 0.84
N TYR A 85 -16.00 1.84 1.45
CA TYR A 85 -14.55 1.74 1.25
C TYR A 85 -13.96 0.43 1.78
N LEU A 86 -14.46 -0.06 2.91
CA LEU A 86 -14.02 -1.34 3.47
C LEU A 86 -14.44 -2.53 2.62
N GLN A 87 -15.62 -2.47 1.97
CA GLN A 87 -16.05 -3.47 0.99
C GLN A 87 -15.14 -3.47 -0.24
N LEU A 88 -14.84 -2.30 -0.82
CA LEU A 88 -13.94 -2.19 -1.97
C LEU A 88 -12.54 -2.77 -1.68
N VAL A 89 -11.97 -2.45 -0.51
CA VAL A 89 -10.68 -3.02 -0.09
C VAL A 89 -10.79 -4.53 0.10
N GLY A 90 -11.90 -5.01 0.66
CA GLY A 90 -12.18 -6.44 0.80
C GLY A 90 -12.28 -7.17 -0.53
N GLU A 91 -12.86 -6.55 -1.57
CA GLU A 91 -12.92 -7.12 -2.92
C GLU A 91 -11.54 -7.21 -3.58
N VAL A 92 -10.71 -6.16 -3.46
CA VAL A 92 -9.34 -6.15 -4.00
C VAL A 92 -8.45 -7.19 -3.32
N VAL A 93 -8.66 -7.47 -2.04
CA VAL A 93 -7.84 -8.45 -1.27
C VAL A 93 -8.31 -9.90 -1.47
N ASN A 94 -9.55 -10.14 -1.89
CA ASN A 94 -10.11 -11.48 -2.12
C ASN A 94 -10.14 -11.90 -3.62
N LEU A 95 -9.49 -11.14 -4.49
CA LEU A 95 -9.16 -11.49 -5.88
C LEU A 95 -7.76 -12.12 -5.96
#